data_AF-A0A924ZFF0-F1
#
_entry.id   AF-A0A924ZFF0-F1
#
_cell.length_a   1.000
_cell.length_b   1.000
_cell.length_c   1.000
_cell.angle_alpha   90.00
_cell.angle_beta   90.00
_cell.angle_gamma   90.00
#
_symmetry.space_group_name_H-M   'P 1'
#
loop_
_entity.id
_entity.type
_entity.pdbx_description
1 polymer ?
#
loop_
_entity_poly.entity_id
_entity_poly.type
_entity_poly.pdbx_seq_one_letter_code
_entity_poly.pdbx_strand_id
1 'polypeptide(L)'
;GFLWRDLPGADLPPDMTEAAKSVQLLSTSGHYDVAVEYAPGKALHLLVWYATPPVFDGPEDRNGRRNQDEAAFWLHLLAGDLAWPPPDAPFVLMGQSNLDPVDGDGRHGAMAALMVLPTLQDLRPKGQDAHKDRGQKGDPAIDTAFYGKGVGGLRVDVILPTADITATAGVLSLPQQDPFAATLAAASRHWPVWAVLNLP
;
A
#
# COMPACT_ATOMS: atom_id res chain seq x y z
N GLY A 1 8.03 10.91 15.97
CA GLY A 1 7.28 10.00 15.09
C GLY A 1 6.07 9.48 15.84
N PHE A 2 5.07 8.98 15.13
CA PHE A 2 3.86 8.39 15.73
C PHE A 2 4.17 7.02 16.34
N LEU A 3 3.86 6.81 17.63
CA LEU A 3 4.07 5.52 18.29
C LEU A 3 3.00 4.53 17.85
N TRP A 4 3.37 3.25 17.72
CA TRP A 4 2.44 2.19 17.35
C TRP A 4 1.29 2.08 18.35
N ARG A 5 1.59 2.17 19.66
CA ARG A 5 0.58 2.11 20.70
C ARG A 5 -0.44 3.26 20.68
N ASP A 6 -0.14 4.35 19.98
CA ASP A 6 -1.01 5.53 19.92
C ASP A 6 -2.03 5.42 18.77
N LEU A 7 -1.92 4.39 17.91
CA LEU A 7 -2.94 4.11 16.90
C LEU A 7 -4.23 3.63 17.58
N PRO A 8 -5.40 4.23 17.29
CA PRO A 8 -6.67 3.71 17.78
C PRO A 8 -6.85 2.24 17.40
N GLY A 9 -7.07 1.38 18.39
CA GLY A 9 -7.22 -0.07 18.14
C GLY A 9 -5.94 -0.80 17.72
N ALA A 10 -4.75 -0.24 17.99
CA ALA A 10 -3.46 -0.87 17.68
C ALA A 10 -3.40 -2.37 18.03
N ASP A 11 -3.07 -3.21 17.05
CA ASP A 11 -2.92 -4.66 17.19
C ASP A 11 -1.51 -5.02 17.70
N LEU A 12 -1.14 -4.51 18.87
CA LEU A 12 0.19 -4.76 19.45
C LEU A 12 0.38 -6.25 19.79
N PRO A 13 1.60 -6.81 19.64
CA PRO A 13 1.89 -8.16 20.12
C PRO A 13 1.57 -8.28 21.62
N PRO A 14 0.91 -9.37 22.06
CA PRO A 14 0.41 -9.50 23.42
C PRO A 14 1.53 -9.53 24.47
N ASP A 15 2.73 -9.98 24.08
CA ASP A 15 3.92 -10.08 24.91
C ASP A 15 4.81 -8.82 24.85
N MET A 16 4.40 -7.79 24.12
CA MET A 16 5.16 -6.55 24.00
C MET A 16 5.22 -5.82 25.35
N THR A 17 6.43 -5.61 25.87
CA THR A 17 6.64 -4.93 27.15
C THR A 17 6.24 -3.45 27.08
N GLU A 18 5.88 -2.85 28.22
CA GLU A 18 5.56 -1.42 28.30
C GLU A 18 6.74 -0.53 27.86
N ALA A 19 7.96 -0.94 28.17
CA ALA A 19 9.17 -0.26 27.69
C ALA A 19 9.24 -0.24 26.16
N ALA A 20 8.98 -1.39 25.50
CA ALA A 20 8.95 -1.47 24.05
C ALA A 20 7.79 -0.64 23.46
N LYS A 21 6.58 -0.72 24.02
CA LYS A 21 5.42 0.07 23.56
C LYS A 21 5.70 1.57 23.59
N SER A 22 6.46 2.04 24.60
CA SER A 22 6.75 3.47 24.78
C SER A 22 7.70 4.07 23.74
N VAL A 23 8.44 3.23 23.00
CA VAL A 23 9.45 3.70 22.02
C VAL A 23 9.19 3.21 20.60
N GLN A 24 8.35 2.20 20.42
CA GLN A 24 8.11 1.61 19.11
C GLN A 24 7.26 2.53 18.24
N LEU A 25 7.87 3.09 17.20
CA LEU A 25 7.17 3.82 16.14
C LEU A 25 6.28 2.86 15.35
N LEU A 26 5.15 3.37 14.86
CA LEU A 26 4.29 2.61 13.94
C LEU A 26 5.02 2.39 12.62
N SER A 27 5.39 3.47 11.93
CA SER A 27 6.01 3.40 10.61
C SER A 27 7.42 2.81 10.67
N THR A 28 7.72 1.81 9.84
CA THR A 28 9.06 1.23 9.71
C THR A 28 9.98 2.11 8.87
N SER A 29 9.45 2.71 7.80
CA SER A 29 10.20 3.70 6.99
C SER A 29 9.62 5.10 7.12
N GLY A 30 8.30 5.24 7.00
CA GLY A 30 7.62 6.51 7.25
C GLY A 30 6.24 6.57 6.60
N HIS A 31 5.42 7.47 7.14
CA HIS A 31 4.20 7.97 6.49
C HIS A 31 4.44 9.45 6.24
N TYR A 32 4.26 9.88 5.01
CA TYR A 32 4.52 11.26 4.62
C TYR A 32 3.30 11.83 3.92
N ASP A 33 3.00 13.09 4.24
CA ASP A 33 2.12 13.93 3.44
C ASP A 33 3.00 14.97 2.75
N VAL A 34 3.03 14.92 1.41
CA VAL A 34 3.85 15.81 0.58
C VAL A 34 2.95 16.55 -0.39
N ALA A 35 2.83 17.87 -0.21
CA ALA A 35 2.15 18.73 -1.16
C ALA A 35 3.04 18.98 -2.39
N VAL A 36 2.51 18.70 -3.58
CA VAL A 36 3.14 19.01 -4.87
C VAL A 36 2.29 20.05 -5.60
N GLU A 37 2.85 21.25 -5.76
CA GLU A 37 2.19 22.31 -6.53
C GLU A 37 2.18 21.95 -8.02
N TYR A 38 0.99 21.92 -8.62
CA TYR A 38 0.82 21.66 -10.06
C TYR A 38 0.34 22.90 -10.84
N ALA A 39 -0.17 23.91 -10.14
CA ALA A 39 -0.51 25.22 -10.65
C ALA A 39 -0.48 26.26 -9.51
N PRO A 40 -0.41 27.57 -9.79
CA PRO A 40 -0.39 28.59 -8.74
C PRO A 40 -1.57 28.46 -7.76
N GLY A 41 -1.25 28.23 -6.48
CA GLY A 41 -2.25 28.05 -5.42
C GLY A 41 -3.02 26.73 -5.44
N LYS A 42 -2.60 25.76 -6.27
CA LYS A 42 -3.19 24.41 -6.34
C LYS A 42 -2.12 23.35 -6.08
N ALA A 43 -2.38 22.48 -5.11
CA ALA A 43 -1.50 21.38 -4.76
C ALA A 43 -2.23 20.04 -4.83
N LEU A 44 -1.49 18.99 -5.17
CA LEU A 44 -1.87 17.61 -4.97
C LEU A 44 -1.11 17.08 -3.76
N HIS A 45 -1.83 16.58 -2.75
CA HIS A 45 -1.18 15.89 -1.63
C HIS A 45 -0.84 14.46 -2.00
N LEU A 46 0.41 14.07 -1.81
CA LEU A 46 0.90 12.70 -1.94
C LEU A 46 1.05 12.11 -0.55
N LEU A 47 0.12 11.24 -0.18
CA LEU A 47 0.16 10.44 1.04
C LEU A 47 0.95 9.17 0.75
N VAL A 48 2.23 9.15 1.16
CA VAL A 48 3.17 8.10 0.76
C VAL A 48 3.70 7.28 1.93
N TRP A 49 3.79 5.96 1.74
CA TRP A 49 4.44 5.07 2.71
C TRP A 49 5.15 3.88 2.07
N TYR A 50 6.06 3.31 2.84
CA TYR A 50 6.68 2.01 2.60
C TYR A 50 6.55 1.20 3.89
N ALA A 51 5.71 0.18 3.87
CA ALA A 51 5.38 -0.60 5.05
C ALA A 51 6.33 -1.78 5.25
N THR A 52 6.32 -2.32 6.45
CA THR A 52 7.02 -3.56 6.83
C THR A 52 6.48 -4.74 6.03
N PRO A 53 7.30 -5.66 5.49
CA PRO A 53 6.81 -6.95 5.03
C PRO A 53 6.11 -7.71 6.16
N PRO A 54 4.96 -8.36 5.96
CA PRO A 54 4.15 -8.95 7.03
C PRO A 54 4.68 -10.29 7.58
N VAL A 55 5.86 -10.72 7.14
CA VAL A 55 6.45 -12.04 7.46
C VAL A 55 7.90 -11.87 7.96
N PHE A 56 8.61 -12.99 8.16
CA PHE A 56 10.00 -13.06 8.65
C PHE A 56 10.19 -12.79 10.15
N ASP A 57 9.22 -13.20 10.96
CA ASP A 57 9.19 -13.10 12.41
C ASP A 57 8.66 -14.39 13.08
N GLY A 58 8.53 -14.37 14.40
CA GLY A 58 8.10 -15.52 15.20
C GLY A 58 6.57 -15.59 15.39
N PRO A 59 6.11 -16.52 16.24
CA PRO A 59 4.69 -16.73 16.53
C PRO A 59 3.94 -15.50 17.06
N GLU A 60 4.65 -14.48 17.55
CA GLU A 60 4.10 -13.20 17.97
C GLU A 60 3.43 -12.43 16.81
N ASP A 61 3.84 -12.70 15.56
CA ASP A 61 3.36 -12.06 14.34
C ASP A 61 3.42 -10.52 14.42
N ARG A 62 4.57 -10.03 14.89
CA ARG A 62 4.81 -8.59 15.07
C ARG A 62 4.80 -7.86 13.74
N ASN A 63 5.35 -8.45 12.69
CA ASN A 63 5.43 -7.88 11.36
C ASN A 63 4.07 -7.85 10.69
N GLY A 64 3.28 -8.92 10.73
CA GLY A 64 1.93 -8.94 10.16
C GLY A 64 1.00 -7.95 10.85
N ARG A 65 1.06 -7.89 12.19
CA ARG A 65 0.32 -6.89 12.99
C ARG A 65 0.73 -5.46 12.66
N ARG A 66 2.04 -5.18 12.63
CA ARG A 66 2.56 -3.83 12.36
C ARG A 66 2.25 -3.39 10.93
N ASN A 67 2.39 -4.29 9.96
CA ASN A 67 2.08 -4.02 8.56
C ASN A 67 0.59 -3.68 8.35
N GLN A 68 -0.31 -4.43 9.00
CA GLN A 68 -1.74 -4.10 9.02
C GLN A 68 -1.98 -2.71 9.59
N ASP A 69 -1.35 -2.39 10.72
CA ASP A 69 -1.56 -1.11 11.40
C ASP A 69 -0.91 0.07 10.67
N GLU A 70 0.16 -0.16 9.90
CA GLU A 70 0.70 0.82 8.96
C GLU A 70 -0.34 1.15 7.87
N ALA A 71 -1.10 0.18 7.35
CA ALA A 71 -2.23 0.48 6.47
C ALA A 71 -3.40 1.14 7.23
N ALA A 72 -3.70 0.69 8.45
CA ALA A 72 -4.81 1.21 9.25
C ALA A 72 -4.60 2.67 9.70
N PHE A 73 -3.35 3.13 9.80
CA PHE A 73 -3.02 4.54 10.02
C PHE A 73 -3.76 5.45 9.02
N TRP A 74 -3.78 5.08 7.74
CA TRP A 74 -4.44 5.88 6.71
C TRP A 74 -5.96 5.90 6.88
N LEU A 75 -6.57 4.80 7.33
CA LEU A 75 -8.00 4.77 7.64
C LEU A 75 -8.32 5.77 8.75
N HIS A 76 -7.54 5.78 9.83
CA HIS A 76 -7.73 6.70 10.94
C HIS A 76 -7.43 8.15 10.58
N LEU A 77 -6.39 8.41 9.79
CA LEU A 77 -6.09 9.77 9.31
C LEU A 77 -7.26 10.31 8.47
N LEU A 78 -7.73 9.51 7.51
CA LEU A 78 -8.81 9.92 6.59
C LEU A 78 -10.18 10.02 7.28
N ALA A 79 -10.39 9.28 8.37
CA ALA A 79 -11.57 9.42 9.23
C ALA A 79 -11.51 10.66 10.16
N GLY A 80 -10.33 11.27 10.32
CA GLY A 80 -10.12 12.36 11.28
C GLY A 80 -9.99 11.89 12.73
N ASP A 81 -9.65 10.62 12.95
CA ASP A 81 -9.48 10.01 14.28
C ASP A 81 -8.11 10.33 14.90
N LEU A 82 -7.18 10.87 14.11
CA LEU A 82 -5.84 11.23 14.57
C LEU A 82 -5.76 12.69 15.00
N ALA A 83 -4.68 13.06 15.69
CA ALA A 83 -4.43 14.43 16.13
C ALA A 83 -4.21 15.42 14.96
N TRP A 84 -4.01 14.91 13.74
CA TRP A 84 -3.86 15.70 12.53
C TRP A 84 -5.11 15.54 11.67
N PRO A 85 -5.62 16.64 11.07
CA PRO A 85 -6.72 16.53 10.12
C PRO A 85 -6.26 15.79 8.85
N PRO A 86 -7.18 15.13 8.12
CA PRO A 86 -6.88 14.67 6.77
C PRO A 86 -6.54 15.86 5.86
N PRO A 87 -5.73 15.66 4.80
CA PRO A 87 -5.48 16.71 3.82
C PRO A 87 -6.75 17.04 3.04
N ASP A 88 -6.83 18.27 2.54
CA ASP A 88 -7.87 18.63 1.58
C ASP A 88 -7.66 17.90 0.25
N ALA A 89 -8.77 17.55 -0.41
CA ALA A 89 -8.72 17.02 -1.78
C ALA A 89 -8.27 18.12 -2.78
N PRO A 90 -7.55 17.76 -3.86
CA PRO A 90 -7.21 16.41 -4.28
C PRO A 90 -5.99 15.83 -3.55
N PHE A 91 -6.02 14.52 -3.30
CA PHE A 91 -4.87 13.77 -2.80
C PHE A 91 -4.77 12.37 -3.39
N VAL A 92 -3.60 11.75 -3.27
CA VAL A 92 -3.35 10.36 -3.65
C VAL A 92 -2.71 9.62 -2.49
N LEU A 93 -3.33 8.52 -2.07
CA LEU A 93 -2.71 7.55 -1.19
C LEU A 93 -1.93 6.54 -2.04
N MET A 94 -0.61 6.49 -1.91
CA MET A 94 0.23 5.61 -2.72
C MET A 94 1.44 5.07 -1.97
N GLY A 95 1.91 3.89 -2.35
CA GLY A 95 3.07 3.31 -1.70
C GLY A 95 3.17 1.80 -1.88
N GLN A 96 4.26 1.25 -1.33
CA GLN A 96 4.43 -0.19 -1.22
C GLN A 96 3.89 -0.62 0.14
N SER A 97 2.65 -1.14 0.14
CA SER A 97 1.97 -1.62 1.34
C SER A 97 2.58 -2.90 1.86
N ASN A 98 3.28 -3.69 1.02
CA ASN A 98 3.66 -5.08 1.31
C ASN A 98 2.48 -5.98 1.76
N LEU A 99 1.24 -5.49 1.60
CA LEU A 99 0.02 -6.11 2.07
C LEU A 99 -0.95 -6.17 0.90
N ASP A 100 -1.21 -7.39 0.44
CA ASP A 100 -2.24 -7.64 -0.54
C ASP A 100 -3.62 -7.69 0.17
N PRO A 101 -4.69 -7.16 -0.44
CA PRO A 101 -6.03 -7.16 0.14
C PRO A 101 -6.74 -8.54 0.17
N VAL A 102 -6.20 -9.58 -0.45
CA VAL A 102 -6.84 -10.90 -0.64
C VAL A 102 -5.89 -12.09 -0.43
N ASP A 103 -4.67 -12.02 -0.97
CA ASP A 103 -3.70 -13.12 -1.05
C ASP A 103 -2.46 -12.89 -0.18
N GLY A 104 -1.58 -13.90 -0.09
CA GLY A 104 -0.38 -13.87 0.74
C GLY A 104 -0.65 -14.12 2.23
N ASP A 105 0.39 -14.04 3.04
CA ASP A 105 0.35 -14.42 4.46
C ASP A 105 0.06 -13.23 5.40
N GLY A 106 -0.17 -12.04 4.85
CA GLY A 106 -0.42 -10.82 5.64
C GLY A 106 -1.83 -10.74 6.20
N ARG A 107 -2.07 -9.78 7.09
CA ARG A 107 -3.40 -9.52 7.65
C ARG A 107 -4.16 -8.49 6.81
N HIS A 108 -4.98 -8.97 5.88
CA HIS A 108 -5.53 -8.15 4.79
C HIS A 108 -6.52 -7.04 5.19
N GLY A 109 -7.07 -7.07 6.42
CA GLY A 109 -8.27 -6.31 6.78
C GLY A 109 -8.19 -4.80 6.51
N ALA A 110 -7.10 -4.15 6.96
CA ALA A 110 -6.92 -2.72 6.76
C ALA A 110 -6.74 -2.37 5.27
N MET A 111 -6.00 -3.19 4.53
CA MET A 111 -5.80 -2.97 3.10
C MET A 111 -7.10 -3.15 2.30
N ALA A 112 -7.85 -4.21 2.60
CA ALA A 112 -9.16 -4.46 2.00
C ALA A 112 -10.14 -3.30 2.28
N ALA A 113 -10.11 -2.73 3.49
CA ALA A 113 -10.90 -1.55 3.83
C ALA A 113 -10.49 -0.30 3.03
N LEU A 114 -9.19 -0.06 2.84
CA LEU A 114 -8.70 1.04 1.99
C LEU A 114 -9.17 0.91 0.54
N MET A 115 -9.22 -0.32 -0.02
CA MET A 115 -9.66 -0.56 -1.40
C MET A 115 -11.14 -0.17 -1.63
N VAL A 116 -11.96 -0.15 -0.58
CA VAL A 116 -13.40 0.11 -0.66
C VAL A 116 -13.81 1.41 0.05
N LEU A 117 -12.85 2.21 0.49
CA LEU A 117 -13.12 3.46 1.19
C LEU A 117 -13.73 4.50 0.23
N PRO A 118 -14.93 5.05 0.49
CA PRO A 118 -15.63 5.90 -0.49
C PRO A 118 -14.91 7.20 -0.89
N THR A 119 -13.99 7.68 -0.07
CA THR A 119 -13.19 8.88 -0.37
C THR A 119 -12.07 8.60 -1.37
N LEU A 120 -11.70 7.32 -1.54
CA LEU A 120 -10.68 6.86 -2.47
C LEU A 120 -11.33 6.13 -3.64
N GLN A 121 -10.59 5.97 -4.72
CA GLN A 121 -10.94 5.04 -5.79
C GLN A 121 -9.82 4.02 -6.00
N ASP A 122 -10.22 2.74 -6.09
CA ASP A 122 -9.33 1.68 -6.54
C ASP A 122 -9.32 1.64 -8.08
N LEU A 123 -8.22 2.12 -8.68
CA LEU A 123 -8.05 2.15 -10.14
C LEU A 123 -7.88 0.76 -10.77
N ARG A 124 -7.64 -0.29 -9.95
CA ARG A 124 -7.37 -1.68 -10.39
C ARG A 124 -6.44 -1.74 -11.61
N PRO A 125 -5.23 -1.15 -11.53
CA PRO A 125 -4.32 -1.06 -12.65
C PRO A 125 -3.97 -2.47 -13.14
N LYS A 126 -4.07 -2.70 -14.45
CA LYS A 126 -3.80 -4.03 -15.03
C LYS A 126 -2.44 -4.08 -15.72
N GLY A 127 -1.81 -5.24 -15.59
CA GLY A 127 -0.61 -5.63 -16.32
C GLY A 127 -0.91 -6.07 -17.76
N GLN A 128 0.13 -6.12 -18.60
CA GLN A 128 0.02 -6.69 -19.96
C GLN A 128 0.22 -8.20 -19.95
N ASP A 129 1.02 -8.71 -19.01
CA ASP A 129 1.18 -10.13 -18.76
C ASP A 129 0.37 -10.56 -17.53
N ALA A 130 -0.75 -11.25 -17.77
CA ALA A 130 -1.55 -11.87 -16.73
C ALA A 130 -0.98 -13.28 -16.49
N HIS A 131 -0.08 -13.37 -15.51
CA HIS A 131 0.41 -14.65 -15.02
C HIS A 131 -0.74 -15.43 -14.34
N LYS A 132 -0.54 -16.74 -14.18
CA LYS A 132 -1.53 -17.62 -13.56
C LYS A 132 -0.89 -18.36 -12.40
N ASP A 133 -1.26 -17.97 -11.20
CA ASP A 133 -0.76 -18.61 -10.00
C ASP A 133 -1.73 -19.62 -9.44
N ARG A 134 -1.18 -20.79 -9.11
CA ARG A 134 -1.96 -21.87 -8.56
C ARG A 134 -2.34 -21.53 -7.13
N GLY A 135 -3.64 -21.39 -6.88
CA GLY A 135 -4.18 -21.17 -5.53
C GLY A 135 -4.41 -19.69 -5.17
N GLN A 136 -4.12 -18.78 -6.09
CA GLN A 136 -4.46 -17.36 -5.95
C GLN A 136 -5.98 -17.16 -5.96
N LYS A 137 -6.47 -16.25 -5.11
CA LYS A 137 -7.89 -15.91 -4.97
C LYS A 137 -8.22 -14.55 -5.55
N GLY A 138 -7.29 -13.61 -5.47
CA GLY A 138 -7.34 -12.29 -6.09
C GLY A 138 -7.25 -12.35 -7.61
N ASP A 139 -7.35 -11.19 -8.25
CA ASP A 139 -7.25 -11.06 -9.70
C ASP A 139 -5.77 -10.90 -10.10
N PRO A 140 -5.10 -11.91 -10.70
CA PRO A 140 -3.69 -11.81 -11.07
C PRO A 140 -3.37 -10.65 -12.02
N ALA A 141 -4.37 -10.16 -12.75
CA ALA A 141 -4.17 -9.07 -13.67
C ALA A 141 -3.79 -7.75 -12.97
N ILE A 142 -4.05 -7.62 -11.66
CA ILE A 142 -3.77 -6.40 -10.87
C ILE A 142 -2.62 -6.57 -9.87
N ASP A 143 -1.90 -7.69 -9.94
CA ASP A 143 -0.70 -7.89 -9.13
C ASP A 143 0.41 -6.94 -9.54
N THR A 144 1.22 -6.53 -8.57
CA THR A 144 2.27 -5.54 -8.75
C THR A 144 3.65 -6.10 -8.45
N ALA A 145 3.75 -7.31 -7.92
CA ALA A 145 5.01 -8.01 -7.72
C ALA A 145 4.82 -9.51 -7.86
N PHE A 146 5.91 -10.20 -8.24
CA PHE A 146 5.94 -11.66 -8.28
C PHE A 146 6.99 -12.23 -7.32
N TYR A 147 6.56 -13.12 -6.44
CA TYR A 147 7.42 -13.78 -5.46
C TYR A 147 7.59 -15.26 -5.82
N GLY A 148 8.86 -15.69 -5.95
CA GLY A 148 9.18 -17.10 -6.19
C GLY A 148 8.88 -18.00 -4.99
N LYS A 149 9.26 -19.29 -5.11
CA LYS A 149 9.13 -20.30 -4.04
C LYS A 149 7.69 -20.56 -3.55
N GLY A 150 6.71 -20.37 -4.43
CA GLY A 150 5.32 -20.74 -4.18
C GLY A 150 4.46 -19.65 -3.54
N VAL A 151 4.98 -18.43 -3.37
CA VAL A 151 4.19 -17.27 -2.91
C VAL A 151 3.31 -16.73 -4.04
N GLY A 152 3.88 -16.55 -5.24
CA GLY A 152 3.15 -16.05 -6.41
C GLY A 152 3.07 -14.52 -6.47
N GLY A 153 2.16 -14.06 -7.31
CA GLY A 153 1.80 -12.68 -7.55
C GLY A 153 1.00 -12.09 -6.40
N LEU A 154 1.33 -10.85 -6.06
CA LEU A 154 0.63 -10.07 -5.05
C LEU A 154 0.52 -8.62 -5.50
N ARG A 155 -0.57 -7.97 -5.12
CA ARG A 155 -0.81 -6.54 -5.21
C ARG A 155 -0.33 -5.85 -3.93
N VAL A 156 0.94 -5.45 -3.93
CA VAL A 156 1.63 -4.87 -2.76
C VAL A 156 2.08 -3.43 -2.99
N ASP A 157 1.78 -2.87 -4.16
CA ASP A 157 2.01 -1.47 -4.52
C ASP A 157 0.67 -0.87 -4.95
N VAL A 158 0.36 0.34 -4.46
CA VAL A 158 -0.94 0.96 -4.73
C VAL A 158 -0.84 2.43 -5.07
N ILE A 159 -1.81 2.90 -5.86
CA ILE A 159 -2.09 4.29 -6.16
C ILE A 159 -3.61 4.45 -6.06
N LEU A 160 -4.07 5.17 -5.05
CA LEU A 160 -5.48 5.37 -4.69
C LEU A 160 -5.74 6.89 -4.65
N PRO A 161 -6.11 7.51 -5.79
CA PRO A 161 -6.51 8.92 -5.80
C PRO A 161 -7.85 9.12 -5.07
N THR A 162 -8.16 10.36 -4.72
CA THR A 162 -9.52 10.73 -4.27
C THR A 162 -10.56 10.40 -5.34
N ALA A 163 -11.77 10.03 -4.92
CA ALA A 163 -12.82 9.50 -5.80
C ALA A 163 -13.31 10.48 -6.89
N ASP A 164 -13.03 11.77 -6.76
CA ASP A 164 -13.39 12.84 -7.69
C ASP A 164 -12.40 13.00 -8.86
N ILE A 165 -11.20 12.44 -8.76
CA ILE A 165 -10.17 12.53 -9.80
C ILE A 165 -10.50 11.58 -10.95
N THR A 166 -10.59 12.07 -12.19
CA THR A 166 -10.61 11.16 -13.35
C THR A 166 -9.20 10.65 -13.61
N ALA A 167 -8.99 9.34 -13.59
CA ALA A 167 -7.67 8.73 -13.75
C ALA A 167 -7.67 7.48 -14.62
N THR A 168 -6.51 7.20 -15.22
CA THR A 168 -6.18 5.89 -15.82
C THR A 168 -4.91 5.35 -15.18
N ALA A 169 -4.74 4.03 -15.15
CA ALA A 169 -3.59 3.41 -14.51
C ALA A 169 -3.22 2.07 -15.16
N GLY A 170 -2.01 1.61 -14.88
CA GLY A 170 -1.51 0.33 -15.36
C GLY A 170 -0.33 -0.19 -14.54
N VAL A 171 -0.03 -1.47 -14.74
CA VAL A 171 1.16 -2.13 -14.21
C VAL A 171 2.07 -2.47 -15.38
N LEU A 172 3.35 -2.15 -15.27
CA LEU A 172 4.33 -2.53 -16.27
C LEU A 172 4.78 -3.98 -16.04
N SER A 173 3.88 -4.95 -16.23
CA SER A 173 4.22 -6.37 -16.35
C SER A 173 4.30 -6.73 -17.83
N LEU A 174 5.53 -6.79 -18.35
CA LEU A 174 5.77 -6.96 -19.79
C LEU A 174 5.77 -8.45 -20.17
N PRO A 175 5.16 -8.85 -21.31
CA PRO A 175 5.28 -10.19 -21.84
C PRO A 175 6.74 -10.57 -22.10
N GLN A 176 7.07 -11.86 -21.99
CA GLN A 176 8.46 -12.33 -22.15
C GLN A 176 9.10 -11.94 -23.49
N GLN A 177 8.31 -11.80 -24.55
CA GLN A 177 8.77 -11.37 -25.88
C GLN A 177 9.03 -9.86 -26.02
N ASP A 178 8.69 -9.05 -25.01
CA ASP A 178 8.95 -7.61 -25.04
C ASP A 178 10.47 -7.34 -24.93
N PRO A 179 11.04 -6.44 -25.76
CA PRO A 179 12.46 -6.10 -25.71
C PRO A 179 12.98 -5.64 -24.33
N PHE A 180 12.12 -5.09 -23.47
CA PHE A 180 12.47 -4.61 -22.13
C PHE A 180 12.17 -5.63 -21.02
N ALA A 181 11.59 -6.80 -21.33
CA ALA A 181 11.21 -7.79 -20.32
C ALA A 181 12.40 -8.22 -19.44
N ALA A 182 13.57 -8.47 -20.03
CA ALA A 182 14.77 -8.85 -19.30
C ALA A 182 15.28 -7.71 -18.38
N THR A 183 15.24 -6.47 -18.85
CA THR A 183 15.60 -5.29 -18.05
C THR A 183 14.67 -5.11 -16.87
N LEU A 184 13.37 -5.24 -17.11
CA LEU A 184 12.35 -5.16 -16.07
C LEU A 184 12.54 -6.23 -14.99
N ALA A 185 12.74 -7.49 -15.40
CA ALA A 185 12.98 -8.60 -14.48
C ALA A 185 14.27 -8.44 -13.65
N ALA A 186 15.30 -7.79 -14.20
CA ALA A 186 16.55 -7.51 -13.48
C ALA A 186 16.44 -6.30 -12.54
N ALA A 187 15.54 -5.35 -12.81
CA ALA A 187 15.38 -4.13 -12.03
C ALA A 187 14.75 -4.40 -10.67
N SER A 188 13.67 -5.17 -10.64
CA SER A 188 12.97 -5.53 -9.40
C SER A 188 12.02 -6.70 -9.65
N ARG A 189 11.66 -7.40 -8.57
CA ARG A 189 10.52 -8.32 -8.57
C ARG A 189 9.17 -7.59 -8.59
N HIS A 190 9.17 -6.31 -8.21
CA HIS A 190 8.03 -5.42 -8.31
C HIS A 190 8.00 -4.80 -9.70
N TRP A 191 6.82 -4.74 -10.29
CA TRP A 191 6.55 -4.05 -11.54
C TRP A 191 6.15 -2.59 -11.25
N PRO A 192 6.68 -1.62 -12.01
CA PRO A 192 6.25 -0.23 -11.88
C PRO A 192 4.74 -0.09 -12.07
N VAL A 193 4.09 0.56 -11.10
CA VAL A 193 2.68 0.96 -11.17
C VAL A 193 2.64 2.44 -11.51
N TRP A 194 1.74 2.82 -12.42
CA TRP A 194 1.59 4.21 -12.85
C TRP A 194 0.12 4.61 -12.91
N ALA A 195 -0.13 5.91 -12.75
CA ALA A 195 -1.43 6.52 -13.00
C ALA A 195 -1.26 7.87 -13.71
N VAL A 196 -2.21 8.19 -14.59
CA VAL A 196 -2.36 9.50 -15.20
C VAL A 196 -3.60 10.14 -14.60
N LEU A 197 -3.43 11.29 -13.94
CA LEU A 197 -4.48 11.99 -13.21
C LEU A 197 -4.90 13.25 -13.95
N ASN A 198 -6.21 13.44 -14.13
CA ASN A 198 -6.76 14.69 -14.63
C ASN A 198 -7.14 15.57 -13.42
N LEU A 199 -6.23 16.45 -13.03
CA LEU A 199 -6.41 17.37 -11.91
C LEU A 199 -7.26 18.60 -12.32
N PRO A 200 -8.02 19.19 -11.38
CA PRO A 200 -8.89 20.34 -11.65
C PRO A 200 -8.15 21.68 -11.81
#